data_AF-A0A9P9YCQ9-F1
#
_entry.id   AF-A0A9P9YCQ9-F1
#
_cell.length_a   1.000
_cell.length_b   1.000
_cell.length_c   1.000
_cell.angle_alpha   90.00
_cell.angle_beta   90.00
_cell.angle_gamma   90.00
#
_symmetry.space_group_name_H-M   'P 1'
#
loop_
_entity.id
_entity.type
_entity.pdbx_description
1 polymer ?
#
loop_
_entity_poly.entity_id
_entity_poly.type
_entity_poly.pdbx_seq_one_letter_code
_entity_poly.pdbx_strand_id
1 'polypeptide(L)'
;MIGCGKGVIRSVLVNQKNKAEVIPVDYAINGLIVIPYEFNKQAKRPANVPVYNITNADHRKMCMGTVVEMSKRINKQIPFDAGLWYPDPCVTTNQYYHNFNVALFHWLPAYFLDFLMLILGQKRL
;
A
#
# COMPACT_ATOMS: atom_id res chain seq x y z
N MET A 1 -2.18 -1.87 -1.48
CA MET A 1 -1.60 -3.19 -1.10
C MET A 1 -1.28 -4.10 -2.30
N ILE A 2 -1.65 -3.76 -3.54
CA ILE A 2 -1.44 -4.64 -4.71
C ILE A 2 0.06 -4.90 -4.98
N GLY A 3 0.93 -3.90 -4.85
CA GLY A 3 2.38 -4.06 -5.07
C GLY A 3 3.03 -5.06 -4.11
N CYS A 4 2.70 -5.02 -2.81
CA CYS A 4 3.14 -6.05 -1.86
C CYS A 4 2.48 -7.40 -2.18
N GLY A 5 1.19 -7.38 -2.51
CA GLY A 5 0.41 -8.58 -2.82
C GLY A 5 0.90 -9.36 -4.03
N LYS A 6 1.44 -8.67 -5.04
CA LYS A 6 2.08 -9.25 -6.23
C LYS A 6 3.59 -9.51 -6.05
N GLY A 7 4.13 -9.26 -4.86
CA GLY A 7 5.55 -9.45 -4.54
C GLY A 7 6.51 -8.45 -5.20
N VAL A 8 6.01 -7.37 -5.81
CA VAL A 8 6.85 -6.30 -6.36
C VAL A 8 7.59 -5.57 -5.24
N ILE A 9 6.88 -5.27 -4.14
CA ILE A 9 7.48 -4.61 -2.97
C ILE A 9 8.10 -5.67 -2.06
N ARG A 10 9.42 -5.80 -2.15
CA ARG A 10 10.25 -6.71 -1.35
C ARG A 10 10.93 -6.11 -0.11
N SER A 11 11.02 -4.78 -0.01
CA SER A 11 11.59 -4.12 1.18
C SER A 11 10.77 -2.91 1.59
N VAL A 12 10.51 -2.79 2.89
CA VAL A 12 9.78 -1.67 3.48
C VAL A 12 10.59 -1.12 4.65
N LEU A 13 10.95 0.16 4.56
CA LEU A 13 11.65 0.87 5.63
C LEU A 13 10.64 1.41 6.64
N VAL A 14 10.38 0.65 7.70
CA VAL A 14 9.44 1.04 8.74
C VAL A 14 9.77 0.33 10.05
N ASN A 15 9.62 1.04 11.16
CA ASN A 15 9.67 0.41 12.47
C ASN A 15 8.37 -0.38 12.69
N GLN A 16 8.50 -1.69 12.93
CA GLN A 16 7.37 -2.59 13.12
C GLN A 16 6.47 -2.18 14.30
N LYS A 17 7.01 -1.45 15.28
CA LYS A 17 6.27 -0.94 16.44
C LYS A 17 5.44 0.32 16.15
N ASN A 18 5.65 0.95 14.99
CA ASN A 18 4.88 2.13 14.63
C ASN A 18 3.44 1.74 14.32
N LYS A 19 2.49 2.55 14.82
CA LYS A 19 1.07 2.40 14.52
C LYS A 19 0.81 2.75 13.06
N ALA A 20 0.26 1.80 12.31
CA ALA A 20 -0.12 1.96 10.92
C ALA A 20 -1.57 2.49 10.83
N GLU A 21 -1.78 3.44 9.93
CA GLU A 21 -3.11 3.94 9.58
C GLU A 21 -3.57 3.25 8.29
N VAL A 22 -4.33 2.16 8.45
CA VAL A 22 -4.84 1.36 7.34
C VAL A 22 -6.36 1.51 7.30
N ILE A 23 -6.87 2.19 6.28
CA ILE A 23 -8.30 2.39 6.08
C ILE A 23 -8.76 1.49 4.93
N PRO A 24 -9.78 0.63 5.11
CA PRO A 24 -10.35 -0.14 4.01
C PRO A 24 -10.93 0.80 2.96
N VAL A 25 -10.78 0.45 1.68
CA VAL A 25 -11.22 1.28 0.55
C VAL A 25 -12.72 1.61 0.62
N ASP A 26 -13.53 0.68 1.12
CA ASP A 26 -14.98 0.87 1.26
C ASP A 26 -15.33 2.00 2.23
N TYR A 27 -14.58 2.17 3.32
CA TYR A 27 -14.78 3.29 4.24
C TYR A 27 -14.45 4.63 3.59
N ALA A 28 -13.41 4.67 2.75
CA ALA A 28 -13.06 5.88 2.00
C ALA A 28 -14.15 6.24 0.97
N ILE A 29 -14.66 5.26 0.23
CA ILE A 29 -15.75 5.45 -0.74
C ILE A 29 -17.04 5.88 -0.04
N ASN A 30 -17.42 5.21 1.05
CA ASN A 30 -18.61 5.57 1.81
C ASN A 30 -18.49 6.99 2.37
N GLY A 31 -17.32 7.37 2.89
CA GLY A 31 -17.06 8.74 3.32
C GLY A 31 -17.23 9.75 2.17
N LEU A 32 -16.70 9.45 0.99
CA LEU A 32 -16.82 10.30 -0.19
C LEU A 32 -18.28 10.51 -0.64
N ILE A 33 -19.16 9.52 -0.42
CA ILE A 33 -20.60 9.61 -0.73
C ILE A 33 -21.36 10.37 0.36
N VAL A 34 -21.06 10.09 1.64
CA VAL A 34 -21.77 10.66 2.79
C VAL A 34 -21.46 12.14 2.99
N ILE A 35 -20.21 12.57 2.77
CA ILE A 35 -19.79 13.97 2.93
C ILE A 35 -20.66 14.95 2.13
N PRO A 36 -20.85 14.82 0.80
CA PRO A 36 -21.67 15.74 0.03
C PRO A 36 -23.17 15.63 0.37
N TYR A 37 -23.65 14.44 0.74
CA TYR A 37 -25.01 14.24 1.20
C TYR A 37 -25.30 15.04 2.48
N GLU A 38 -24.43 14.91 3.49
CA GLU A 38 -24.55 15.65 4.74
C GLU A 38 -24.33 17.15 4.55
N PHE A 39 -23.38 17.55 3.68
CA PHE A 39 -23.15 18.95 3.33
C PHE A 39 -24.41 19.60 2.73
N ASN A 40 -25.12 18.90 1.85
CA ASN A 40 -26.35 19.42 1.24
C ASN A 40 -27.54 19.52 2.22
N LYS A 41 -27.54 18.76 3.32
CA LYS A 41 -28.59 18.83 4.35
C LYS A 41 -28.40 19.99 5.32
N GLN A 42 -27.24 20.66 5.32
CA GLN A 42 -26.98 21.77 6.23
C GLN A 42 -27.89 22.96 5.89
N ALA A 43 -28.68 23.41 6.87
CA ALA A 43 -29.60 24.54 6.71
C ALA A 43 -28.88 25.88 6.43
N LYS A 44 -27.60 25.99 6.81
CA LYS A 44 -26.74 27.14 6.52
C LYS A 44 -25.43 26.65 5.94
N ARG A 45 -25.01 27.22 4.81
CA ARG A 45 -23.70 26.92 4.23
C ARG A 45 -22.59 27.61 5.03
N PRO A 46 -21.50 26.92 5.35
CA PRO A 46 -20.35 27.53 6.01
C PRO A 46 -19.71 28.58 5.08
N ALA A 47 -19.18 29.65 5.65
CA ALA A 47 -18.52 30.72 4.90
C ALA A 47 -17.21 30.24 4.23
N ASN A 48 -16.57 29.22 4.80
CA ASN A 48 -15.37 28.59 4.28
C ASN A 48 -15.68 27.14 3.84
N VAL A 49 -14.93 26.66 2.84
CA VAL A 49 -15.04 25.26 2.40
C VAL A 49 -14.55 24.33 3.52
N PRO A 50 -15.40 23.41 4.01
CA PRO A 50 -15.01 22.48 5.06
C PRO A 50 -14.04 21.42 4.53
N VAL A 51 -13.04 21.07 5.35
CA VAL A 51 -12.09 19.99 5.07
C VAL A 51 -12.44 18.79 5.94
N TYR A 52 -12.64 17.63 5.32
CA TYR A 52 -12.99 16.38 5.99
C TYR A 52 -11.81 15.40 5.94
N ASN A 53 -11.37 14.93 7.11
CA ASN A 53 -10.33 13.92 7.22
C ASN A 53 -10.96 12.60 7.63
N ILE A 54 -10.80 11.57 6.80
CA ILE A 54 -11.19 10.20 7.13
C ILE A 54 -9.97 9.53 7.77
N THR A 55 -10.03 9.34 9.09
CA THR A 55 -8.94 8.75 9.87
C THR A 55 -9.43 7.60 10.74
N ASN A 56 -8.51 6.74 11.16
CA ASN A 56 -8.82 5.68 12.10
C ASN A 56 -8.74 6.18 13.55
N ALA A 57 -9.68 5.73 14.37
CA ALA A 57 -9.60 5.91 15.81
C ALA A 57 -8.35 5.23 16.37
N ASP A 58 -7.70 5.82 17.37
CA ASP A 58 -6.39 5.36 17.87
C ASP A 58 -6.40 3.94 18.43
N HIS A 59 -7.53 3.46 18.96
CA HIS A 59 -7.69 2.08 19.43
C HIS A 59 -7.82 1.07 18.30
N ARG A 60 -8.15 1.50 17.08
CA ARG A 60 -8.20 0.66 15.87
C ARG A 60 -6.88 0.61 15.12
N LYS A 61 -5.93 1.50 15.44
CA LYS A 61 -4.61 1.50 14.83
C LYS A 61 -3.80 0.31 15.34
N MET A 62 -3.19 -0.43 14.41
CA MET A 62 -2.40 -1.62 14.71
C MET A 62 -0.92 -1.37 14.40
N CYS A 63 -0.03 -2.10 15.08
CA CYS A 63 1.39 -2.06 14.76
C CYS A 63 1.65 -2.54 13.32
N MET A 64 2.54 -1.87 12.59
CA MET A 64 2.88 -2.23 11.21
C MET A 64 3.35 -3.68 11.09
N GLY A 65 4.09 -4.20 12.09
CA GLY A 65 4.51 -5.60 12.12
C GLY A 65 3.31 -6.57 12.08
N THR A 66 2.27 -6.29 12.86
CA THR A 66 1.04 -7.09 12.89
C THR A 66 0.30 -7.03 11.56
N VAL A 67 0.21 -5.84 10.95
CA VAL A 67 -0.40 -5.65 9.62
C VAL A 67 0.33 -6.49 8.56
N VAL A 68 1.66 -6.49 8.58
CA VAL A 68 2.48 -7.26 7.64
C VAL A 68 2.28 -8.76 7.85
N GLU A 69 2.27 -9.24 9.10
CA GLU A 69 2.06 -10.66 9.40
C GLU A 69 0.66 -11.13 8.96
N MET A 70 -0.38 -10.35 9.27
CA MET A 70 -1.74 -10.62 8.79
C MET A 70 -1.79 -10.66 7.25
N SER A 71 -1.14 -9.71 6.58
CA SER A 71 -1.07 -9.69 5.13
C SER A 71 -0.38 -10.93 4.56
N LYS A 72 0.71 -11.43 5.17
CA LYS A 72 1.39 -12.66 4.74
C LYS A 72 0.48 -13.88 4.91
N ARG A 73 -0.23 -13.96 6.03
CA ARG A 73 -1.19 -15.05 6.31
C ARG A 73 -2.32 -15.08 5.30
N ILE A 74 -2.93 -13.94 5.00
CA ILE A 74 -4.00 -13.81 4.02
C ILE A 74 -3.49 -14.17 2.62
N ASN A 75 -2.33 -13.66 2.23
CA ASN A 75 -1.77 -13.95 0.90
C ASN A 75 -1.45 -15.44 0.70
N LYS A 76 -1.05 -16.14 1.78
CA LYS A 76 -0.85 -17.59 1.74
C LYS A 76 -2.17 -18.37 1.54
N GLN A 77 -3.29 -17.85 2.04
CA GLN A 77 -4.61 -18.47 1.91
C GLN A 77 -5.28 -18.12 0.58
N ILE A 78 -5.13 -16.87 0.13
CA ILE A 78 -5.74 -16.31 -1.06
C ILE A 78 -4.62 -15.61 -1.85
N PRO A 79 -3.86 -16.37 -2.65
CA PRO A 79 -2.78 -15.81 -3.44
C PRO A 79 -3.32 -14.96 -4.59
N PHE A 80 -2.52 -13.99 -5.05
CA PHE A 80 -2.82 -13.25 -6.28
C PHE A 80 -2.41 -14.08 -7.50
N ASP A 81 -3.26 -14.08 -8.55
CA ASP A 81 -3.05 -14.91 -9.76
C ASP A 81 -1.72 -14.68 -10.48
N ALA A 82 -1.22 -13.44 -10.51
CA ALA A 82 0.02 -13.09 -11.19
C ALA A 82 0.85 -12.13 -10.33
N GLY A 83 1.92 -12.67 -9.73
CA GLY A 83 2.93 -11.91 -8.99
C GLY A 83 4.29 -11.97 -9.69
N LEU A 84 5.12 -10.93 -9.52
CA LEU A 84 6.52 -10.94 -9.95
C LEU A 84 7.35 -11.88 -9.06
N TRP A 85 7.08 -11.84 -7.75
CA TRP A 85 7.73 -12.69 -6.75
C TRP A 85 6.70 -13.23 -5.76
N TYR A 86 7.08 -14.25 -4.99
CA TYR A 86 6.29 -14.64 -3.84
C TYR A 86 6.19 -13.47 -2.83
N PRO A 87 4.98 -13.13 -2.35
CA PRO A 87 4.74 -11.99 -1.45
C PRO A 87 5.35 -12.18 -0.07
N ASP A 88 6.58 -11.72 0.09
CA ASP A 88 7.30 -11.76 1.37
C ASP A 88 8.15 -10.49 1.55
N PRO A 89 7.54 -9.36 1.93
CA PRO A 89 8.28 -8.13 2.17
C PRO A 89 9.16 -8.27 3.42
N CYS A 90 10.41 -7.84 3.28
CA CYS A 90 11.33 -7.63 4.39
C CYS A 90 11.08 -6.25 5.01
N VAL A 91 10.75 -6.23 6.30
CA VAL A 91 10.56 -4.99 7.06
C VAL A 91 11.83 -4.69 7.84
N THR A 92 12.43 -3.53 7.58
CA THR A 92 13.68 -3.11 8.21
C THR A 92 13.62 -1.67 8.69
N THR A 93 14.47 -1.31 9.65
CA THR A 93 14.72 0.07 10.08
C THR A 93 16.04 0.60 9.57
N ASN A 94 16.88 -0.24 8.96
CA ASN A 94 18.19 0.15 8.44
C ASN A 94 18.07 0.61 6.98
N GLN A 95 18.36 1.89 6.74
CA GLN A 95 18.30 2.51 5.41
C GLN A 95 19.25 1.85 4.41
N TYR A 96 20.47 1.49 4.81
CA TYR A 96 21.44 0.89 3.89
C TYR A 96 21.00 -0.49 3.42
N TYR A 97 20.49 -1.30 4.35
CA TYR A 97 19.94 -2.61 4.05
C TYR A 97 18.69 -2.51 3.17
N HIS A 98 17.82 -1.51 3.43
CA HIS A 98 16.68 -1.22 2.58
C HIS A 98 17.11 -0.85 1.14
N ASN A 99 18.04 0.09 0.99
CA ASN A 99 18.52 0.55 -0.32
C ASN A 99 19.17 -0.58 -1.12
N PHE A 100 19.96 -1.44 -0.47
CA PHE A 100 20.54 -2.63 -1.08
C PHE A 100 19.46 -3.57 -1.62
N ASN A 101 18.43 -3.86 -0.82
CA ASN A 101 17.31 -4.69 -1.24
C ASN A 101 16.49 -4.05 -2.38
N VAL A 102 16.28 -2.73 -2.35
CA VAL A 102 15.58 -2.01 -3.43
C VAL A 102 16.36 -2.12 -4.74
N ALA A 103 17.67 -1.89 -4.70
CA ALA A 103 18.52 -2.00 -5.89
C ALA A 103 18.47 -3.42 -6.50
N LEU A 104 18.54 -4.46 -5.67
CA LEU A 104 18.57 -5.85 -6.14
C LEU A 104 17.21 -6.43 -6.52
N PHE A 105 16.16 -6.11 -5.77
CA PHE A 105 14.86 -6.77 -5.93
C PHE A 105 13.81 -5.90 -6.62
N HIS A 106 14.02 -4.59 -6.75
CA HIS A 106 13.13 -3.69 -7.49
C HIS A 106 13.79 -3.21 -8.79
N TRP A 107 14.97 -2.58 -8.72
CA TRP A 107 15.57 -1.94 -9.89
C TRP A 107 16.19 -2.95 -10.87
N LEU A 108 17.05 -3.85 -10.38
CA LEU A 108 17.70 -4.85 -11.22
C LEU A 108 16.70 -5.70 -12.02
N PRO A 109 15.61 -6.24 -11.43
CA PRO A 109 14.60 -6.99 -12.19
C PRO A 109 13.82 -6.11 -13.15
N ALA A 110 13.51 -4.85 -12.79
CA ALA A 110 12.81 -3.93 -13.67
C ALA A 110 13.62 -3.65 -14.95
N TYR A 111 14.90 -3.26 -14.80
CA TYR A 111 15.77 -3.02 -15.94
C TYR A 111 16.02 -4.28 -16.78
N PHE A 112 16.11 -5.44 -16.14
CA PHE A 112 16.25 -6.71 -16.84
C PHE A 112 15.01 -7.04 -17.69
N LEU A 113 13.80 -6.85 -17.13
CA LEU A 113 12.55 -7.08 -17.87
C LEU A 113 12.37 -6.07 -19.01
N ASP A 114 12.68 -4.79 -18.79
CA ASP A 114 12.62 -3.76 -19.83
C ASP A 114 13.59 -4.05 -20.97
N PHE A 115 14.79 -4.55 -20.66
CA PHE A 115 15.78 -4.97 -21.64
C PHE A 115 15.30 -6.17 -22.45
N LEU A 116 14.70 -7.17 -21.81
CA LEU A 116 14.09 -8.30 -22.50
C LEU A 116 12.94 -7.85 -23.41
N MET A 117 12.06 -6.98 -22.94
CA MET A 117 10.95 -6.44 -23.75
C MET A 117 11.47 -5.66 -24.97
N LEU A 118 12.55 -4.90 -24.80
CA LEU A 118 13.23 -4.19 -25.88
C LEU A 118 13.72 -5.16 -26.96
N ILE A 119 14.41 -6.24 -26.58
CA ILE A 119 14.91 -7.24 -27.53
C ILE A 119 13.76 -7.99 -28.23
N LEU A 120 12.70 -8.29 -27.49
CA LEU A 120 11.53 -9.00 -28.00
C LEU A 120 10.57 -8.12 -28.82
N GLY A 121 10.90 -6.84 -29.03
CA GLY A 121 10.05 -5.88 -29.75
C GLY A 121 8.71 -5.59 -29.05
N GLN A 122 8.61 -5.93 -27.77
CA GLN A 122 7.42 -5.68 -26.95
C GLN A 122 7.44 -4.27 -26.38
N LYS A 123 6.26 -3.75 -26.06
CA LYS A 123 6.13 -2.46 -25.38
C LYS A 123 6.74 -2.59 -23.97
N ARG A 124 7.66 -1.69 -23.63
CA ARG A 124 8.30 -1.61 -22.31
C ARG A 124 7.27 -1.22 -21.25
N LEU A 125 7.47 -1.69 -20.02
CA LEU A 125 6.57 -1.48 -18.88
C LEU A 125 6.65 -0.06 -18.32
#